data_AF-A0A815AL11-F1
#
_entry.id   AF-A0A815AL11-F1
#
_cell.length_a   1.000
_cell.length_b   1.000
_cell.length_c   1.000
_cell.angle_alpha   90.00
_cell.angle_beta   90.00
_cell.angle_gamma   90.00
#
_symmetry.space_group_name_H-M   'P 1'
#
loop_
_entity.id
_entity.type
_entity.pdbx_description
1 polymer ?
#
loop_
_entity_poly.entity_id
_entity_poly.type
_entity_poly.pdbx_seq_one_letter_code
_entity_poly.pdbx_strand_id
1 'polypeptide(L)'
;MNLSPPSPHNHYRRRHRPRHHSSHPHKRHSNENDQQRTNYIIDTFLKNFTNDIRENPKGWRNRFHKMAANEFSFYRGSAVLFYRDMLYNSKHDRWLKNCKEASHVFIHGDLHGENFGTYIDRHGIINFDVNDFDEGYVGPFTWDVKRLVASINLITYSKAYSDEKIAQLIRCLVSSYLKQIYEYCNSTERTIRKAIGGNDEGFIQDMISFAMTYGNRVRRDHRLFFEAFRNGRIPMLQVDESH
;
A
#
# COMPACT_ATOMS: atom_id res chain seq x y z
N MET A 1 -88.61 18.53 -31.10
CA MET A 1 -87.75 19.49 -30.36
C MET A 1 -86.72 18.69 -29.60
N ASN A 2 -85.46 19.08 -29.74
CA ASN A 2 -84.27 18.24 -29.57
C ASN A 2 -83.57 18.48 -28.22
N LEU A 3 -83.03 17.38 -27.67
CA LEU A 3 -81.78 17.25 -26.89
C LEU A 3 -81.70 17.66 -25.40
N SER A 4 -81.58 16.59 -24.59
CA SER A 4 -80.63 16.24 -23.51
C SER A 4 -80.02 17.27 -22.53
N PRO A 5 -79.84 16.89 -21.23
CA PRO A 5 -79.34 17.74 -20.14
C PRO A 5 -77.81 17.63 -19.90
N PRO A 6 -77.20 18.52 -19.07
CA PRO A 6 -75.75 18.67 -18.92
C PRO A 6 -75.17 18.01 -17.65
N SER A 7 -73.86 17.68 -17.67
CA SER A 7 -73.02 17.48 -16.48
C SER A 7 -71.50 17.42 -16.84
N PRO A 8 -70.54 17.43 -15.88
CA PRO A 8 -69.71 18.60 -15.62
C PRO A 8 -68.18 18.37 -15.77
N HIS A 9 -67.45 19.46 -15.59
CA HIS A 9 -66.00 19.66 -15.56
C HIS A 9 -65.15 18.52 -14.98
N ASN A 10 -64.04 18.20 -15.66
CA ASN A 10 -62.95 17.41 -15.10
C ASN A 10 -61.58 18.04 -15.46
N HIS A 11 -60.79 18.35 -14.44
CA HIS A 11 -59.46 18.97 -14.57
C HIS A 11 -58.41 17.95 -15.04
N TYR A 12 -57.78 18.19 -16.18
CA TYR A 12 -56.64 17.42 -16.68
C TYR A 12 -55.34 17.78 -15.93
N ARG A 13 -54.82 16.87 -15.10
CA ARG A 13 -53.43 16.88 -14.62
C ARG A 13 -52.51 16.25 -15.68
N ARG A 14 -51.55 17.04 -16.18
CA ARG A 14 -50.48 16.62 -17.10
C ARG A 14 -49.56 15.58 -16.43
N ARG A 15 -49.40 14.40 -17.04
CA ARG A 15 -48.37 13.41 -16.66
C ARG A 15 -47.09 13.65 -17.48
N HIS A 16 -46.00 13.94 -16.79
CA HIS A 16 -44.65 14.06 -17.34
C HIS A 16 -44.11 12.69 -17.80
N ARG A 17 -43.53 12.62 -19.00
CA ARG A 17 -42.70 11.50 -19.47
C ARG A 17 -41.36 11.48 -18.73
N PRO A 18 -40.82 10.32 -18.30
CA PRO A 18 -39.45 10.23 -17.82
C PRO A 18 -38.46 10.38 -18.98
N ARG A 19 -37.42 11.20 -18.76
CA ARG A 19 -36.30 11.42 -19.67
C ARG A 19 -35.32 10.25 -19.60
N HIS A 20 -34.80 9.88 -20.77
CA HIS A 20 -33.64 9.00 -20.95
C HIS A 20 -32.51 9.35 -19.96
N HIS A 21 -32.08 8.39 -19.15
CA HIS A 21 -30.85 8.49 -18.36
C HIS A 21 -29.67 8.19 -19.27
N SER A 22 -28.77 9.17 -19.38
CA SER A 22 -27.49 9.03 -20.06
C SER A 22 -26.56 8.10 -19.28
N SER A 23 -25.74 7.38 -20.04
CA SER A 23 -24.64 6.53 -19.60
C SER A 23 -23.66 7.28 -18.67
N HIS A 24 -23.34 6.65 -17.53
CA HIS A 24 -22.42 7.12 -16.49
C HIS A 24 -20.98 7.40 -16.98
N PRO A 25 -20.27 8.42 -16.45
CA PRO A 25 -18.89 8.78 -16.82
C PRO A 25 -17.80 8.08 -15.96
N HIS A 26 -18.05 6.91 -15.38
CA HIS A 26 -17.09 6.30 -14.44
C HIS A 26 -15.78 5.78 -15.05
N LYS A 27 -15.72 5.52 -16.37
CA LYS A 27 -14.52 4.93 -17.01
C LYS A 27 -13.40 5.92 -17.35
N ARG A 28 -13.68 7.21 -17.52
CA ARG A 28 -12.65 8.21 -17.94
C ARG A 28 -11.78 8.65 -16.76
N HIS A 29 -12.38 8.94 -15.60
CA HIS A 29 -11.64 9.38 -14.41
C HIS A 29 -10.76 8.28 -13.79
N SER A 30 -11.16 7.01 -13.86
CA SER A 30 -10.32 5.90 -13.39
C SER A 30 -9.05 5.76 -14.24
N ASN A 31 -9.17 5.98 -15.56
CA ASN A 31 -8.06 5.84 -16.50
C ASN A 31 -7.04 6.99 -16.36
N GLU A 32 -7.49 8.23 -16.12
CA GLU A 32 -6.61 9.36 -15.84
C GLU A 32 -5.84 9.18 -14.52
N ASN A 33 -6.50 8.67 -13.46
CA ASN A 33 -5.87 8.39 -12.18
C ASN A 33 -4.86 7.23 -12.29
N ASP A 34 -5.21 6.15 -13.01
CA ASP A 34 -4.28 5.04 -13.31
C ASP A 34 -3.08 5.52 -14.12
N GLN A 35 -3.28 6.39 -15.11
CA GLN A 35 -2.18 6.94 -15.91
C GLN A 35 -1.25 7.84 -15.08
N GLN A 36 -1.81 8.69 -14.21
CA GLN A 36 -1.04 9.51 -13.29
C GLN A 36 -0.23 8.65 -12.31
N ARG A 37 -0.85 7.60 -11.75
CA ARG A 37 -0.16 6.68 -10.84
C ARG A 37 0.92 5.88 -11.56
N THR A 38 0.65 5.42 -12.78
CA THR A 38 1.65 4.76 -13.63
C THR A 38 2.87 5.64 -13.86
N ASN A 39 2.66 6.91 -14.24
CA ASN A 39 3.76 7.86 -14.41
C ASN A 39 4.52 8.07 -13.11
N TYR A 40 3.82 8.20 -11.98
CA TYR A 40 4.46 8.33 -10.67
C TYR A 40 5.35 7.12 -10.31
N ILE A 41 4.91 5.89 -10.60
CA ILE A 41 5.68 4.67 -10.37
C ILE A 41 6.94 4.66 -11.25
N ILE A 42 6.78 4.88 -12.56
CA ILE A 42 7.89 4.86 -13.52
C ILE A 42 8.89 5.98 -13.19
N ASP A 43 8.42 7.21 -12.96
CA ASP A 43 9.26 8.34 -12.60
C ASP A 43 10.05 8.09 -11.32
N THR A 44 9.45 7.42 -10.34
CA THR A 44 10.13 7.06 -9.09
C THR A 44 11.27 6.08 -9.38
N PHE A 45 11.05 5.05 -10.20
CA PHE A 45 12.13 4.14 -10.59
C PHE A 45 13.23 4.83 -11.40
N LEU A 46 12.88 5.62 -12.40
CA LEU A 46 13.87 6.29 -13.24
C LEU A 46 14.69 7.30 -12.44
N LYS A 47 14.05 8.12 -11.59
CA LYS A 47 14.78 9.11 -10.76
C LYS A 47 15.79 8.46 -9.82
N ASN A 48 15.49 7.26 -9.31
CA ASN A 48 16.32 6.61 -8.32
C ASN A 48 17.33 5.62 -8.91
N PHE A 49 17.09 5.07 -10.10
CA PHE A 49 17.87 3.95 -10.64
C PHE A 49 18.39 4.18 -12.06
N THR A 50 18.26 5.39 -12.65
CA THR A 50 18.72 5.65 -14.04
C THR A 50 20.19 5.27 -14.25
N ASN A 51 21.09 5.61 -13.32
CA ASN A 51 22.51 5.32 -13.48
C ASN A 51 22.76 3.81 -13.41
N ASP A 52 22.19 3.14 -12.41
CA ASP A 52 22.30 1.68 -12.25
C ASP A 52 21.73 0.92 -13.46
N ILE A 53 20.61 1.40 -14.02
CA ILE A 53 20.00 0.82 -15.23
C ILE A 53 20.94 0.97 -16.42
N ARG A 54 21.64 2.11 -16.56
CA ARG A 54 22.62 2.33 -17.64
C ARG A 54 23.85 1.45 -17.48
N GLU A 55 24.31 1.25 -16.25
CA GLU A 55 25.47 0.42 -15.94
C GLU A 55 25.19 -1.08 -16.14
N ASN A 56 23.99 -1.54 -15.78
CA ASN A 56 23.60 -2.94 -15.94
C ASN A 56 22.15 -3.14 -16.43
N PRO A 57 21.85 -2.86 -17.72
CA PRO A 57 20.50 -2.96 -18.26
C PRO A 57 19.90 -4.37 -18.15
N LYS A 58 20.71 -5.42 -18.37
CA LYS A 58 20.26 -6.81 -18.31
C LYS A 58 19.90 -7.21 -16.87
N GLY A 59 20.72 -6.84 -15.88
CA GLY A 59 20.44 -7.09 -14.47
C GLY A 59 19.16 -6.41 -14.00
N TRP A 60 18.95 -5.15 -14.38
CA TRP A 60 17.72 -4.43 -14.07
C TRP A 60 16.48 -4.98 -14.77
N ARG A 61 16.62 -5.46 -16.01
CA ARG A 61 15.55 -6.16 -16.70
C ARG A 61 15.14 -7.43 -15.96
N ASN A 62 16.11 -8.22 -15.48
CA ASN A 62 15.83 -9.40 -14.67
C ASN A 62 15.16 -9.05 -13.34
N ARG A 63 15.60 -7.97 -12.67
CA ARG A 63 14.95 -7.45 -11.45
C ARG A 63 13.49 -7.09 -11.72
N PHE A 64 13.20 -6.41 -12.83
CA PHE A 64 11.83 -6.01 -13.17
C PHE A 64 10.95 -7.21 -13.53
N HIS A 65 11.49 -8.24 -14.18
CA HIS A 65 10.78 -9.50 -14.37
C HIS A 65 10.44 -10.19 -13.04
N LYS A 66 11.37 -10.21 -12.08
CA LYS A 66 11.10 -10.76 -10.73
C LYS A 66 10.01 -9.94 -10.00
N MET A 67 10.06 -8.62 -10.10
CA MET A 67 9.04 -7.73 -9.54
C MET A 67 7.67 -7.93 -10.20
N ALA A 68 7.63 -8.18 -11.51
CA ALA A 68 6.41 -8.44 -12.26
C ALA A 68 5.73 -9.77 -11.86
N ALA A 69 6.45 -10.71 -11.23
CA ALA A 69 5.94 -12.04 -10.95
C ALA A 69 4.74 -12.07 -9.97
N ASN A 70 4.74 -11.22 -8.94
CA ASN A 70 3.63 -11.09 -7.98
C ASN A 70 3.73 -9.78 -7.18
N GLU A 71 2.65 -9.43 -6.47
CA GLU A 71 2.51 -8.16 -5.75
C GLU A 71 3.48 -8.02 -4.58
N PHE A 72 3.83 -9.13 -3.92
CA PHE A 72 4.81 -9.12 -2.84
C PHE A 72 6.24 -8.89 -3.37
N SER A 73 6.63 -9.57 -4.45
CA SER A 73 7.91 -9.35 -5.12
C SER A 73 8.06 -7.91 -5.63
N PHE A 74 6.98 -7.35 -6.18
CA PHE A 74 6.93 -5.93 -6.54
C PHE A 74 7.16 -5.05 -5.32
N TYR A 75 6.41 -5.26 -4.24
CA TYR A 75 6.49 -4.47 -3.02
C TYR A 75 7.89 -4.43 -2.40
N ARG A 76 8.54 -5.60 -2.32
CA ARG A 76 9.93 -5.72 -1.86
C ARG A 76 10.87 -4.98 -2.80
N GLY A 77 10.72 -5.19 -4.11
CA GLY A 77 11.61 -4.60 -5.12
C GLY A 77 11.43 -3.10 -5.30
N SER A 78 10.33 -2.53 -4.78
CA SER A 78 9.94 -1.13 -4.90
C SER A 78 9.94 -0.39 -3.55
N ALA A 79 10.88 -0.69 -2.64
CA ALA A 79 11.00 -0.01 -1.35
C ALA A 79 10.94 1.53 -1.45
N VAL A 80 11.66 2.09 -2.42
CA VAL A 80 11.66 3.53 -2.72
C VAL A 80 10.25 4.12 -2.95
N LEU A 81 9.35 3.37 -3.60
CA LEU A 81 7.99 3.82 -3.88
C LEU A 81 7.18 3.93 -2.58
N PHE A 82 7.35 2.97 -1.68
CA PHE A 82 6.73 2.99 -0.36
C PHE A 82 7.20 4.19 0.46
N TYR A 83 8.51 4.42 0.57
CA TYR A 83 9.03 5.55 1.34
C TYR A 83 8.62 6.90 0.75
N ARG A 84 8.54 7.00 -0.58
CA ARG A 84 8.02 8.20 -1.25
C ARG A 84 6.54 8.46 -0.95
N ASP A 85 5.72 7.41 -0.92
CA ASP A 85 4.32 7.50 -0.48
C ASP A 85 4.21 7.87 1.01
N MET A 86 5.10 7.34 1.86
CA MET A 86 5.12 7.65 3.30
C MET A 86 5.51 9.11 3.55
N LEU A 87 6.50 9.63 2.83
CA LEU A 87 6.91 11.04 2.90
C LEU A 87 5.74 11.98 2.60
N TYR A 88 4.94 11.68 1.56
CA TYR A 88 3.78 12.49 1.21
C TYR A 88 2.72 12.51 2.33
N ASN A 89 2.54 11.39 3.02
CA ASN A 89 1.54 11.23 4.07
C ASN A 89 2.05 11.55 5.49
N SER A 90 3.36 11.74 5.66
CA SER A 90 4.04 11.89 6.96
C SER A 90 3.46 13.02 7.82
N LYS A 91 3.02 14.12 7.21
CA LYS A 91 2.40 15.27 7.88
C LYS A 91 1.10 14.93 8.61
N HIS A 92 0.47 13.82 8.26
CA HIS A 92 -0.80 13.36 8.83
C HIS A 92 -0.61 12.20 9.82
N ASP A 93 0.63 11.77 10.10
CA ASP A 93 0.88 10.70 11.05
C ASP A 93 0.63 11.19 12.49
N ARG A 94 -0.51 10.80 13.05
CA ARG A 94 -0.92 11.24 14.39
C ARG A 94 -0.03 10.68 15.51
N TRP A 95 0.65 9.56 15.26
CA TRP A 95 1.51 8.90 16.25
C TRP A 95 2.83 9.64 16.48
N LEU A 96 3.16 10.62 15.64
CA LEU A 96 4.35 11.45 15.79
C LEU A 96 4.07 12.78 16.52
N LYS A 97 2.79 13.11 16.76
CA LYS A 97 2.40 14.41 17.33
C LYS A 97 2.84 14.59 18.78
N ASN A 98 2.80 13.51 19.56
CA ASN A 98 3.06 13.54 21.00
C ASN A 98 4.56 13.36 21.34
N CYS A 99 5.39 12.96 20.37
CA CYS A 99 6.82 12.73 20.55
C CYS A 99 7.55 12.95 19.22
N LYS A 100 8.19 14.12 19.06
CA LYS A 100 8.94 14.45 17.83
C LYS A 100 10.17 13.57 17.65
N GLU A 101 10.72 13.08 18.75
CA GLU A 101 11.84 12.14 18.76
C GLU A 101 11.45 10.82 18.08
N ALA A 102 10.16 10.45 18.09
CA ALA A 102 9.67 9.26 17.41
C ALA A 102 9.67 9.39 15.87
N SER A 103 9.88 10.61 15.34
CA SER A 103 10.14 10.82 13.90
C SER A 103 11.62 10.67 13.52
N HIS A 104 12.50 10.42 14.50
CA HIS A 104 13.96 10.35 14.36
C HIS A 104 14.52 9.11 15.08
N VAL A 105 13.93 7.94 14.83
CA VAL A 105 14.48 6.67 15.30
C VAL A 105 15.21 5.98 14.15
N PHE A 106 16.20 5.15 14.47
CA PHE A 106 16.75 4.26 13.47
C PHE A 106 15.67 3.26 13.05
N ILE A 107 15.31 3.32 11.78
CA ILE A 107 14.41 2.38 11.12
C ILE A 107 15.23 1.47 10.22
N HIS A 108 14.77 0.24 10.06
CA HIS A 108 15.43 -0.77 9.26
C HIS A 108 15.48 -0.39 7.77
N GLY A 109 14.48 0.34 7.27
CA GLY A 109 14.50 0.79 5.88
C GLY A 109 14.07 -0.26 4.84
N ASP A 110 13.93 -1.54 5.21
CA ASP A 110 13.30 -2.55 4.35
C ASP A 110 12.55 -3.65 5.10
N LEU A 111 12.01 -3.38 6.28
CA LEU A 111 11.35 -4.42 7.08
C LEU A 111 10.13 -5.02 6.35
N HIS A 112 10.26 -6.26 5.86
CA HIS A 112 9.20 -6.99 5.16
C HIS A 112 9.20 -8.48 5.55
N GLY A 113 8.11 -9.21 5.28
CA GLY A 113 7.88 -10.61 5.67
C GLY A 113 8.99 -11.63 5.33
N GLU A 114 9.86 -11.35 4.35
CA GLU A 114 11.01 -12.20 4.01
C GLU A 114 12.36 -11.73 4.59
N ASN A 115 12.42 -10.61 5.34
CA ASN A 115 13.58 -10.26 6.18
C ASN A 115 13.59 -11.08 7.49
N PHE A 116 12.53 -11.88 7.69
CA PHE A 116 12.44 -12.87 8.74
C PHE A 116 12.82 -14.22 8.13
N GLY A 117 14.13 -14.54 8.14
CA GLY A 117 14.57 -15.91 7.89
C GLY A 117 13.84 -16.83 8.87
N THR A 118 12.98 -17.72 8.36
CA THR A 118 12.10 -18.53 9.21
C THR A 118 12.84 -19.76 9.72
N TYR A 119 13.21 -19.77 11.00
CA TYR A 119 13.31 -21.02 11.76
C TYR A 119 12.20 -21.01 12.82
N ILE A 120 11.21 -21.87 12.59
CA ILE A 120 10.21 -22.22 13.59
C ILE A 120 10.89 -23.19 14.53
N ASP A 121 10.98 -22.86 15.81
CA ASP A 121 11.49 -23.83 16.79
C ASP A 121 10.47 -24.94 17.04
N ARG A 122 10.90 -25.98 17.77
CA ARG A 122 10.06 -27.14 18.11
C ARG A 122 8.76 -26.81 18.87
N HIS A 123 8.57 -25.56 19.31
CA HIS A 123 7.39 -25.09 20.03
C HIS A 123 6.46 -24.22 19.16
N GLY A 124 6.73 -24.09 17.85
CA GLY A 124 5.91 -23.29 16.94
C GLY A 124 6.15 -21.79 17.08
N ILE A 125 7.23 -21.38 17.75
CA ILE A 125 7.61 -19.98 17.92
C ILE A 125 8.53 -19.60 16.75
N ILE A 126 8.17 -18.51 16.07
CA ILE A 126 9.00 -17.92 15.02
C ILE A 126 10.14 -17.19 15.71
N ASN A 127 11.36 -17.69 15.59
CA ASN A 127 12.56 -16.99 16.06
C ASN A 127 13.10 -16.09 14.94
N PHE A 128 13.39 -14.84 15.29
CA PHE A 128 13.74 -13.77 14.35
C PHE A 128 15.25 -13.56 14.32
N ASP A 129 15.87 -13.69 13.15
CA ASP A 129 17.21 -13.16 12.88
C ASP A 129 17.11 -12.21 11.68
N VAL A 130 17.57 -10.97 11.88
CA VAL A 130 17.44 -9.87 10.92
C VAL A 130 18.81 -9.67 10.30
N ASN A 131 19.05 -10.32 9.16
CA ASN A 131 20.25 -10.13 8.35
C ASN A 131 19.89 -9.25 7.15
N ASP A 132 20.11 -7.93 7.28
CA ASP A 132 20.53 -6.99 6.22
C ASP A 132 20.41 -5.54 6.75
N PHE A 133 21.46 -5.05 7.43
CA PHE A 133 21.51 -3.72 8.06
C PHE A 133 21.99 -2.57 7.14
N ASP A 134 22.17 -2.80 5.84
CA ASP A 134 22.79 -1.82 4.93
C ASP A 134 21.86 -0.66 4.49
N GLU A 135 20.57 -0.70 4.86
CA GLU A 135 19.56 0.34 4.54
C GLU A 135 19.00 1.07 5.78
N GLY A 136 19.75 1.12 6.89
CA GLY A 136 19.33 1.83 8.09
C GLY A 136 19.17 3.34 7.86
N TYR A 137 17.93 3.84 7.93
CA TYR A 137 17.63 5.27 7.82
C TYR A 137 17.15 5.84 9.16
N VAL A 138 17.35 7.14 9.38
CA VAL A 138 16.68 7.85 10.48
C VAL A 138 15.31 8.30 10.00
N GLY A 139 14.26 7.84 10.65
CA GLY A 139 12.90 8.18 10.25
C GLY A 139 11.83 7.84 11.29
N PRO A 140 10.55 8.04 10.94
CA PRO A 140 9.45 7.68 11.82
C PRO A 140 9.34 6.19 12.08
N PHE A 141 9.24 5.79 13.35
CA PHE A 141 9.08 4.37 13.74
C PHE A 141 7.89 3.70 13.05
N THR A 142 6.83 4.48 12.77
CA THR A 142 5.62 4.00 12.11
C THR A 142 5.89 3.49 10.69
N TRP A 143 6.95 3.93 10.02
CA TRP A 143 7.25 3.51 8.67
C TRP A 143 7.61 2.02 8.60
N ASP A 144 8.43 1.53 9.54
CA ASP A 144 8.77 0.11 9.61
C ASP A 144 7.56 -0.75 9.96
N VAL A 145 6.77 -0.33 10.95
CA VAL A 145 5.54 -1.06 11.32
C VAL A 145 4.58 -1.11 10.14
N LYS A 146 4.38 0.01 9.44
CA LYS A 146 3.56 0.11 8.22
C LYS A 146 4.09 -0.78 7.10
N ARG A 147 5.41 -0.81 6.90
CA ARG A 147 6.05 -1.63 5.87
C ARG A 147 5.83 -3.11 6.13
N LEU A 148 6.04 -3.50 7.39
CA LEU A 148 5.82 -4.85 7.87
C LEU A 148 4.36 -5.30 7.71
N VAL A 149 3.39 -4.55 8.21
CA VAL A 149 1.97 -4.98 8.14
C VAL A 149 1.45 -5.04 6.71
N ALA A 150 1.90 -4.15 5.82
CA ALA A 150 1.58 -4.21 4.39
C ALA A 150 2.17 -5.46 3.73
N SER A 151 3.40 -5.85 4.10
CA SER A 151 4.03 -7.07 3.59
C SER A 151 3.24 -8.33 4.00
N ILE A 152 2.75 -8.39 5.25
CA ILE A 152 1.94 -9.51 5.74
C ILE A 152 0.59 -9.56 5.04
N ASN A 153 -0.05 -8.40 4.80
CA ASN A 153 -1.27 -8.34 3.99
C ASN A 153 -1.06 -8.97 2.61
N LEU A 154 0.03 -8.62 1.91
CA LEU A 154 0.31 -9.14 0.57
C LEU A 154 0.60 -10.66 0.58
N ILE A 155 1.40 -11.14 1.53
CA ILE A 155 1.70 -12.58 1.67
C ILE A 155 0.42 -13.36 1.93
N THR A 156 -0.39 -12.92 2.89
CA THR A 156 -1.63 -13.63 3.28
C THR A 156 -2.71 -13.55 2.21
N TYR A 157 -2.79 -12.42 1.49
CA TYR A 157 -3.66 -12.27 0.33
C TYR A 157 -3.26 -13.25 -0.80
N SER A 158 -1.96 -13.42 -1.08
CA SER A 158 -1.49 -14.39 -2.09
C SER A 158 -1.84 -15.85 -1.74
N LYS A 159 -2.04 -16.13 -0.44
CA LYS A 159 -2.49 -17.43 0.07
C LYS A 159 -4.03 -17.55 0.16
N ALA A 160 -4.76 -16.60 -0.41
CA ALA A 160 -6.23 -16.56 -0.41
C ALA A 160 -6.89 -16.52 0.98
N TYR A 161 -6.25 -15.86 1.96
CA TYR A 161 -6.87 -15.65 3.28
C TYR A 161 -7.95 -14.57 3.18
N SER A 162 -9.02 -14.69 3.99
CA SER A 162 -10.07 -13.65 4.02
C SER A 162 -9.59 -12.37 4.70
N ASP A 163 -10.20 -11.24 4.37
CA ASP A 163 -9.86 -9.93 4.96
C ASP A 163 -9.96 -9.95 6.50
N GLU A 164 -10.92 -10.69 7.06
CA GLU A 164 -11.05 -10.85 8.51
C GLU A 164 -9.84 -11.60 9.09
N LYS A 165 -9.39 -12.67 8.42
CA LYS A 165 -8.23 -13.44 8.87
C LYS A 165 -6.95 -12.63 8.75
N ILE A 166 -6.80 -11.84 7.69
CA ILE A 166 -5.67 -10.95 7.49
C ILE A 166 -5.63 -9.89 8.61
N ALA A 167 -6.76 -9.25 8.92
CA ALA A 167 -6.87 -8.29 10.02
C ALA A 167 -6.51 -8.91 11.39
N GLN A 168 -6.94 -10.13 11.65
CA GLN A 168 -6.57 -10.86 12.88
C GLN A 168 -5.07 -11.13 12.98
N LEU A 169 -4.42 -11.52 11.88
CA LEU A 169 -2.98 -11.77 11.86
C LEU A 169 -2.19 -10.47 12.07
N ILE A 170 -2.60 -9.38 11.43
CA ILE A 170 -1.98 -8.06 11.64
C ILE A 170 -2.17 -7.59 13.08
N ARG A 171 -3.37 -7.77 13.66
CA ARG A 171 -3.61 -7.48 15.09
C ARG A 171 -2.63 -8.24 15.98
N CYS A 172 -2.48 -9.55 15.76
CA CYS A 172 -1.56 -10.38 16.54
C CYS A 172 -0.11 -9.89 16.41
N LEU A 173 0.30 -9.56 15.19
CA LEU A 173 1.63 -9.03 14.90
C LEU A 173 1.91 -7.71 15.64
N VAL A 174 1.01 -6.74 15.48
CA VAL A 174 1.18 -5.41 16.10
C VAL A 174 1.08 -5.49 17.62
N SER A 175 0.20 -6.33 18.16
CA SER A 175 0.12 -6.56 19.62
C SER A 175 1.42 -7.15 20.16
N SER A 176 2.04 -8.08 19.41
CA SER A 176 3.33 -8.67 19.79
C SER A 176 4.47 -7.66 19.70
N TYR A 177 4.46 -6.78 18.70
CA TYR A 177 5.38 -5.65 18.59
C TYR A 177 5.24 -4.72 19.81
N LEU A 178 4.03 -4.31 20.17
CA LEU A 178 3.78 -3.45 21.33
C LEU A 178 4.23 -4.09 22.64
N LYS A 179 3.97 -5.39 22.82
CA LYS A 179 4.44 -6.14 23.98
C LYS A 179 5.96 -6.06 24.11
N GLN A 180 6.71 -6.27 23.03
CA GLN A 180 8.16 -6.13 23.04
C GLN A 180 8.61 -4.70 23.37
N ILE A 181 7.98 -3.67 22.78
CA ILE A 181 8.27 -2.26 23.10
C ILE A 181 8.06 -1.97 24.60
N TYR A 182 7.15 -2.66 25.28
CA TYR A 182 6.90 -2.47 26.71
C TYR A 182 7.79 -3.31 27.61
N GLU A 183 8.26 -4.46 27.13
CA GLU A 183 9.23 -5.30 27.84
C GLU A 183 10.63 -4.69 27.83
N TYR A 184 11.05 -4.06 26.73
CA TYR A 184 12.36 -3.41 26.62
C TYR A 184 12.30 -1.93 27.05
N CYS A 185 13.32 -1.48 27.80
CA CYS A 185 13.35 -0.15 28.43
C CYS A 185 14.48 0.78 27.93
N ASN A 186 14.99 0.57 26.71
CA ASN A 186 16.01 1.48 26.16
C ASN A 186 15.39 2.81 25.67
N SER A 187 16.26 3.73 25.23
CA SER A 187 15.87 5.10 24.85
C SER A 187 14.88 5.14 23.69
N THR A 188 15.03 4.25 22.70
CA THR A 188 14.16 4.14 21.52
C THR A 188 12.76 3.64 21.91
N GLU A 189 12.65 2.57 22.68
CA GLU A 189 11.37 1.99 23.09
C GLU A 189 10.59 2.95 23.99
N ARG A 190 11.29 3.69 24.87
CA ARG A 190 10.68 4.76 25.66
C ARG A 190 10.09 5.86 24.78
N THR A 191 10.78 6.21 23.70
CA THR A 191 10.33 7.20 22.71
C THR A 191 9.08 6.71 21.98
N ILE A 192 9.08 5.45 21.52
CA ILE A 192 7.93 4.83 20.84
C ILE A 192 6.72 4.73 21.78
N ARG A 193 6.92 4.29 23.03
CA ARG A 193 5.87 4.24 24.05
C ARG A 193 5.26 5.62 24.31
N LYS A 194 6.08 6.67 24.38
CA LYS A 194 5.60 8.06 24.56
C LYS A 194 4.80 8.53 23.34
N ALA A 195 5.22 8.17 22.13
CA ALA A 195 4.48 8.45 20.90
C ALA A 195 3.09 7.79 20.88
N ILE A 196 3.01 6.51 21.26
CA ILE A 196 1.75 5.76 21.31
C ILE A 196 0.83 6.29 22.42
N GLY A 197 1.40 6.72 23.56
CA GLY A 197 0.66 7.36 24.63
C GLY A 197 -0.37 6.45 25.31
N GLY A 198 -0.15 5.12 25.28
CA GLY A 198 -1.04 4.12 25.86
C GLY A 198 -2.31 3.81 25.05
N ASN A 199 -2.46 4.39 23.85
CA ASN A 199 -3.58 4.08 22.95
C ASN A 199 -3.24 2.90 22.00
N ASP A 200 -2.97 1.74 22.60
CA ASP A 200 -2.55 0.53 21.89
C ASP A 200 -3.60 0.07 20.88
N GLU A 201 -4.86 0.03 21.29
CA GLU A 201 -5.96 -0.39 20.43
C GLU A 201 -6.11 0.56 19.24
N GLY A 202 -5.98 1.87 19.45
CA GLY A 202 -5.98 2.83 18.35
C GLY A 202 -4.81 2.62 17.39
N PHE A 203 -3.62 2.27 17.89
CA PHE A 203 -2.45 1.99 17.06
C PHE A 203 -2.65 0.73 16.24
N ILE A 204 -3.13 -0.34 16.86
CA ILE A 204 -3.46 -1.60 16.20
C ILE A 204 -4.48 -1.37 15.08
N GLN A 205 -5.56 -0.65 15.34
CA GLN A 205 -6.60 -0.38 14.34
C GLN A 205 -6.09 0.45 13.17
N ASP A 206 -5.27 1.47 13.44
CA ASP A 206 -4.64 2.27 12.39
C ASP A 206 -3.68 1.41 11.52
N MET A 207 -2.94 0.48 12.14
CA MET A 207 -2.04 -0.42 11.39
C MET A 207 -2.81 -1.44 10.55
N ILE A 208 -3.93 -1.99 11.06
CA ILE A 208 -4.82 -2.86 10.28
C ILE A 208 -5.40 -2.07 9.09
N SER A 209 -5.99 -0.91 9.35
CA SER A 209 -6.57 -0.05 8.31
C SER A 209 -5.55 0.34 7.25
N PHE A 210 -4.33 0.69 7.68
CA PHE A 210 -3.21 0.97 6.79
C PHE A 210 -2.86 -0.25 5.93
N ALA A 211 -2.67 -1.42 6.54
CA ALA A 211 -2.29 -2.63 5.83
C ALA A 211 -3.31 -3.02 4.76
N MET A 212 -4.61 -2.95 5.07
CA MET A 212 -5.68 -3.24 4.12
C MET A 212 -5.69 -2.23 2.97
N THR A 213 -5.63 -0.93 3.30
CA THR A 213 -5.67 0.15 2.29
C THR A 213 -4.43 0.16 1.40
N TYR A 214 -3.25 0.03 2.01
CA TYR A 214 -1.98 0.07 1.31
C TYR A 214 -1.73 -1.22 0.53
N GLY A 215 -2.13 -2.39 1.07
CA GLY A 215 -2.14 -3.65 0.32
C GLY A 215 -2.96 -3.54 -0.97
N ASN A 216 -4.16 -2.96 -0.91
CA ASN A 216 -4.97 -2.71 -2.11
C ASN A 216 -4.26 -1.79 -3.12
N ARG A 217 -3.59 -0.75 -2.62
CA ARG A 217 -2.79 0.15 -3.46
C ARG A 217 -1.64 -0.60 -4.13
N VAL A 218 -0.89 -1.41 -3.41
CA VAL A 218 0.23 -2.18 -3.97
C VAL A 218 -0.26 -3.16 -5.03
N ARG A 219 -1.38 -3.83 -4.82
CA ARG A 219 -2.00 -4.70 -5.84
C ARG A 219 -2.35 -3.94 -7.12
N ARG A 220 -2.90 -2.73 -6.99
CA ARG A 220 -3.15 -1.83 -8.12
C ARG A 220 -1.84 -1.39 -8.78
N ASP A 221 -0.85 -0.99 -8.00
CA ASP A 221 0.43 -0.50 -8.50
C ASP A 221 1.23 -1.60 -9.23
N HIS A 222 1.20 -2.84 -8.73
CA HIS A 222 1.80 -3.99 -9.40
C HIS A 222 1.16 -4.22 -10.77
N ARG A 223 -0.17 -4.17 -10.89
CA ARG A 223 -0.85 -4.25 -12.19
C ARG A 223 -0.39 -3.14 -13.15
N LEU A 224 -0.38 -1.89 -12.68
CA LEU A 224 0.03 -0.74 -13.50
C LEU A 224 1.51 -0.84 -13.92
N PHE A 225 2.38 -1.28 -13.02
CA PHE A 225 3.78 -1.55 -13.31
C PHE A 225 3.94 -2.67 -14.34
N PHE A 226 3.22 -3.79 -14.16
CA PHE A 226 3.25 -4.91 -15.08
C PHE A 226 2.81 -4.52 -16.49
N GLU A 227 1.72 -3.76 -16.61
CA GLU A 227 1.23 -3.23 -17.89
C GLU A 227 2.23 -2.26 -18.53
N ALA A 228 2.83 -1.35 -17.76
CA ALA A 228 3.84 -0.43 -18.25
C ALA A 228 5.11 -1.15 -18.72
N PHE A 229 5.56 -2.15 -17.95
CA PHE A 229 6.73 -2.95 -18.27
C PHE A 229 6.52 -3.77 -19.54
N ARG A 230 5.38 -4.47 -19.65
CA ARG A 230 5.00 -5.25 -20.85
C ARG A 230 4.89 -4.39 -22.10
N ASN A 231 4.39 -3.16 -21.97
CA ASN A 231 4.23 -2.22 -23.09
C ASN A 231 5.50 -1.41 -23.38
N GLY A 232 6.64 -1.76 -22.78
CA GLY A 232 7.93 -1.12 -23.07
C GLY A 232 8.02 0.34 -22.62
N ARG A 233 7.16 0.80 -21.70
CA ARG A 233 7.15 2.21 -21.23
C ARG A 233 8.31 2.57 -20.31
N ILE A 234 9.30 1.70 -20.18
CA ILE A 234 10.54 1.90 -19.43
C ILE A 234 11.68 1.85 -20.46
N PRO A 235 11.98 2.98 -21.14
CA PRO A 235 12.75 2.97 -22.39
C PRO A 235 14.14 2.38 -22.24
N MET A 236 14.79 2.60 -21.09
CA MET A 236 16.16 2.14 -20.82
C MET A 236 16.29 0.62 -20.67
N LEU A 237 15.18 -0.12 -20.65
CA LEU A 237 15.17 -1.58 -20.61
C LEU A 237 14.85 -2.21 -21.97
N GLN A 238 14.59 -1.41 -23.01
CA GLN A 238 14.47 -1.92 -24.38
C GLN A 238 15.89 -2.09 -24.95
N VAL A 239 16.38 -3.33 -24.93
CA VAL A 239 17.52 -3.71 -25.78
C VAL A 239 16.93 -4.16 -27.11
N ASP A 240 17.43 -3.59 -28.21
CA ASP A 240 17.15 -4.02 -29.59
C ASP A 240 17.29 -5.55 -29.68
N GLU A 241 16.24 -6.24 -30.15
CA GLU A 241 16.30 -7.67 -30.49
C GLU A 241 16.99 -7.91 -31.85
N SER A 242 17.91 -7.03 -32.24
CA SER A 242 18.86 -7.31 -33.31
C SER A 242 20.16 -7.69 -32.63
N HIS A 243 20.54 -8.96 -32.70
CA HIS A 243 21.88 -9.55 -32.91
C HIS A 243 21.82 -11.05 -32.63
#